data_AF-A0A930AKZ2-F1
#
_entry.id   AF-A0A930AKZ2-F1
#
_cell.length_a   1.000
_cell.length_b   1.000
_cell.length_c   1.000
_cell.angle_alpha   90.00
_cell.angle_beta   90.00
_cell.angle_gamma   90.00
#
_symmetry.space_group_name_H-M   'P 1'
#
loop_
_entity.id
_entity.type
_entity.pdbx_description
1 polymer ?
#
loop_
_entity_poly.entity_id
_entity_poly.type
_entity_poly.pdbx_seq_one_letter_code
_entity_poly.pdbx_strand_id
1 'polypeptide(L)'
;TISYDNFAKDLTCIASNVVKIEKAKIVDTAETKRVELHMHSNLSEMDGVCDIKDIVTYVYNLGHRGIAITDHADVQSLVKAYNTAQSLKKKDPDREFRIGLGCEFNLANNELTIVRNATDENLDDVTYISFDLETTGLSCYFDHIIEFGAVRIKNSTIIDRKQLFIKPPVSIPGFITSKTNITNDMVKNAKPFAEAIDEILDYIKDDVLVAHNATFDYYFLNEELRRIGRKPLTNVVIDTLDMSRAVLPDRRAYRLGNLSRYYHVNYNEEEAHRADFDAGALADVFLCLLKDAKDKFATKTISDLQIKLQSPKSFMKVRRSHVCAIAKNHDGLVALYKLVTESNTNTLAVNGKATGKEGTDVAAEPRVIRSTLEKYRENLLLGSACLNGEVFELACNGDDARLEEAMKLYDYIELQPLGNYSTSIVLGSIPSVDRLKEVQKRIIRMAQKLNIPVCATSDAHYCTPEQKVFRDVYIMSQGV
;
A
#
# COMPACT_ATOMS: atom_id res chain seq x y z
N THR A 1 44.63 5.83 -29.02
CA THR A 1 44.17 4.79 -29.97
C THR A 1 43.42 3.73 -29.20
N ILE A 2 42.28 3.26 -29.70
CA ILE A 2 41.53 2.13 -29.11
C ILE A 2 41.93 0.87 -29.89
N SER A 3 42.35 -0.19 -29.20
CA SER A 3 42.76 -1.46 -29.81
C SER A 3 42.41 -2.64 -28.90
N TYR A 4 42.15 -3.81 -29.49
CA TYR A 4 41.92 -5.03 -28.71
C TYR A 4 43.25 -5.56 -28.13
N ASP A 5 43.28 -5.79 -26.83
CA ASP A 5 44.43 -6.36 -26.12
C ASP A 5 44.16 -7.84 -25.82
N ASN A 6 45.00 -8.73 -26.38
CA ASN A 6 44.83 -10.17 -26.22
C ASN A 6 45.12 -10.69 -24.81
N PHE A 7 45.89 -9.96 -24.00
CA PHE A 7 46.18 -10.32 -22.62
C PHE A 7 45.01 -9.93 -21.69
N ALA A 8 44.52 -8.69 -21.83
CA ALA A 8 43.35 -8.22 -21.08
C ALA A 8 42.05 -8.87 -21.58
N LYS A 9 42.04 -9.36 -22.81
CA LYS A 9 40.87 -9.88 -23.54
C LYS A 9 39.75 -8.84 -23.66
N ASP A 10 40.12 -7.58 -23.86
CA ASP A 10 39.19 -6.46 -23.97
C ASP A 10 39.77 -5.32 -24.82
N LEU A 11 38.92 -4.35 -25.19
CA LEU A 11 39.33 -3.11 -25.83
C LEU A 11 40.06 -2.21 -24.84
N THR A 12 41.30 -1.83 -25.16
CA THR A 12 42.11 -0.91 -24.36
C THR A 12 42.31 0.42 -25.09
N CYS A 13 42.39 1.50 -24.32
CA CYS A 13 42.70 2.84 -24.82
C CYS A 13 44.15 3.20 -24.48
N ILE A 14 45.00 3.33 -25.51
CA ILE A 14 46.35 3.88 -25.37
C ILE A 14 46.25 5.40 -25.55
N ALA A 15 46.31 6.14 -24.45
CA ALA A 15 46.24 7.59 -24.46
C ALA A 15 47.60 8.19 -24.89
N SER A 16 47.59 9.00 -25.95
CA SER A 16 48.75 9.78 -26.39
C SER A 16 48.87 11.14 -25.69
N ASN A 17 47.76 11.62 -25.10
CA ASN A 17 47.71 12.84 -24.31
C ASN A 17 46.63 12.69 -23.23
N VAL A 18 46.90 13.18 -22.02
CA VAL A 18 45.98 13.14 -20.89
C VAL A 18 45.92 14.53 -20.28
N VAL A 19 44.72 15.14 -20.30
CA VAL A 19 44.48 16.47 -19.73
C VAL A 19 43.48 16.34 -18.59
N LYS A 20 43.81 16.93 -17.44
CA LYS A 20 42.90 17.01 -16.30
C LYS A 20 41.86 18.10 -16.55
N ILE A 21 40.59 17.71 -16.60
CA ILE A 21 39.45 18.64 -16.66
C ILE A 21 38.78 18.75 -15.29
N GLU A 22 38.31 19.95 -14.93
CA GLU A 22 37.44 20.10 -13.76
C GLU A 22 36.01 19.72 -14.13
N LYS A 23 35.40 18.83 -13.34
CA LYS A 23 33.99 18.46 -13.53
C LYS A 23 33.12 19.66 -13.19
N ALA A 24 32.18 20.00 -14.06
CA ALA A 24 31.20 21.06 -13.79
C ALA A 24 30.49 20.80 -12.46
N LYS A 25 30.43 21.81 -11.60
CA LYS A 25 29.70 21.73 -10.33
C LYS A 25 28.21 21.83 -10.63
N ILE A 26 27.45 20.83 -10.19
CA ILE A 26 25.99 20.89 -10.20
C ILE A 26 25.58 21.65 -8.94
N VAL A 27 24.79 22.72 -9.11
CA VAL A 27 24.30 23.56 -8.02
C VAL A 27 22.82 23.89 -8.24
N ASP A 28 22.07 23.96 -7.16
CA ASP A 28 20.72 24.52 -7.09
C ASP A 28 20.82 26.03 -7.27
N THR A 29 20.27 26.53 -8.39
CA THR A 29 20.28 27.95 -8.76
C THR A 29 19.07 28.72 -8.24
N ALA A 30 18.11 28.06 -7.59
CA ALA A 30 16.92 28.71 -7.05
C ALA A 30 17.26 29.70 -5.92
N GLU A 31 16.48 30.77 -5.80
CA GLU A 31 16.64 31.73 -4.69
C GLU A 31 16.22 31.08 -3.36
N THR A 32 15.04 30.46 -3.33
CA THR A 32 14.60 29.66 -2.18
C THR A 32 15.16 28.25 -2.33
N LYS A 33 16.17 27.95 -1.52
CA LYS A 33 16.86 26.66 -1.53
C LYS A 33 15.98 25.52 -1.01
N ARG A 34 16.07 24.38 -1.69
CA ARG A 34 15.38 23.15 -1.33
C ARG A 34 15.89 22.57 0.00
N VAL A 35 15.01 21.84 0.68
CA VAL A 35 15.32 20.88 1.74
C VAL A 35 14.82 19.52 1.28
N GLU A 36 15.70 18.51 1.30
CA GLU A 36 15.26 17.13 1.04
C GLU A 36 14.71 16.52 2.32
N LEU A 37 13.56 15.85 2.27
CA LEU A 37 12.90 15.27 3.44
C LEU A 37 12.78 13.74 3.38
N HIS A 38 13.09 13.12 2.25
CA HIS A 38 12.95 11.68 2.07
C HIS A 38 14.08 11.13 1.19
N MET A 39 14.96 10.35 1.78
CA MET A 39 16.07 9.73 1.09
C MET A 39 16.63 8.49 1.82
N HIS A 40 17.23 7.59 1.05
CA HIS A 40 17.81 6.32 1.45
C HIS A 40 19.31 6.25 1.14
N SER A 41 20.10 5.89 2.14
CA SER A 41 21.51 5.57 2.04
C SER A 41 21.72 4.07 1.78
N ASN A 42 22.98 3.65 1.63
CA ASN A 42 23.35 2.24 1.53
C ASN A 42 23.08 1.39 2.77
N LEU A 43 22.52 1.98 3.83
CA LEU A 43 22.03 1.26 5.00
C LEU A 43 20.55 0.85 4.87
N SER A 44 19.82 1.45 3.93
CA SER A 44 18.57 0.88 3.41
C SER A 44 18.89 -0.39 2.61
N GLU A 45 18.77 -1.54 3.29
CA GLU A 45 19.25 -2.84 2.81
C GLU A 45 18.79 -3.16 1.39
N MET A 46 19.76 -3.46 0.51
CA MET A 46 19.53 -3.87 -0.87
C MET A 46 18.71 -2.88 -1.72
N ASP A 47 18.67 -1.59 -1.32
CA ASP A 47 17.92 -0.55 -2.05
C ASP A 47 18.75 0.72 -2.29
N GLY A 48 19.21 1.39 -1.25
CA GLY A 48 20.08 2.56 -1.40
C GLY A 48 21.51 2.17 -1.79
N VAL A 49 22.19 3.00 -2.59
CA VAL A 49 23.53 2.65 -3.11
C VAL A 49 24.64 3.62 -2.72
N CYS A 50 24.29 4.76 -2.11
CA CYS A 50 25.27 5.79 -1.74
C CYS A 50 25.57 5.77 -0.25
N ASP A 51 26.84 5.98 0.11
CA ASP A 51 27.23 6.20 1.50
C ASP A 51 26.64 7.52 2.02
N ILE A 52 26.14 7.51 3.25
CA ILE A 52 25.48 8.68 3.85
C ILE A 52 26.39 9.93 3.89
N LYS A 53 27.71 9.78 4.00
CA LYS A 53 28.63 10.91 3.96
C LYS A 53 28.62 11.57 2.58
N ASP A 54 28.60 10.78 1.53
CA ASP A 54 28.60 11.26 0.15
C ASP A 54 27.29 11.96 -0.18
N ILE A 55 26.17 11.42 0.29
CA ILE A 55 24.84 12.04 0.18
C ILE A 55 24.81 13.42 0.86
N VAL A 56 25.15 13.49 2.15
CA VAL A 56 25.12 14.75 2.90
C VAL A 56 26.05 15.78 2.27
N THR A 57 27.24 15.35 1.82
CA THR A 57 28.19 16.21 1.12
C THR A 57 27.67 16.67 -0.24
N TYR A 58 27.01 15.78 -0.99
CA TYR A 58 26.42 16.09 -2.29
C TYR A 58 25.31 17.14 -2.15
N VAL A 59 24.36 16.93 -1.24
CA VAL A 59 23.25 17.86 -0.98
C VAL A 59 23.75 19.21 -0.45
N TYR A 60 24.77 19.19 0.41
CA TYR A 60 25.48 20.40 0.81
C TYR A 60 26.13 21.08 -0.41
N ASN A 61 26.84 20.36 -1.28
CA ASN A 61 27.46 20.99 -2.45
C ASN A 61 26.47 21.51 -3.50
N LEU A 62 25.25 20.93 -3.57
CA LEU A 62 24.16 21.47 -4.38
C LEU A 62 23.71 22.86 -3.90
N GLY A 63 23.90 23.21 -2.63
CA GLY A 63 23.43 24.49 -2.10
C GLY A 63 22.11 24.41 -1.34
N HIS A 64 21.61 23.20 -1.04
CA HIS A 64 20.40 23.02 -0.23
C HIS A 64 20.61 23.55 1.20
N ARG A 65 19.49 23.86 1.87
CA ARG A 65 19.45 24.31 3.28
C ARG A 65 19.36 23.17 4.28
N GLY A 66 19.09 21.96 3.83
CA GLY A 66 19.08 20.80 4.71
C GLY A 66 18.67 19.50 4.02
N ILE A 67 18.75 18.43 4.80
CA ILE A 67 18.42 17.06 4.41
C ILE A 67 17.87 16.30 5.63
N ALA A 68 16.82 15.51 5.45
CA ALA A 68 16.40 14.50 6.42
C ALA A 68 16.87 13.11 5.95
N ILE A 69 17.36 12.30 6.90
CA ILE A 69 17.81 10.93 6.64
C ILE A 69 16.69 9.98 7.05
N THR A 70 16.23 9.13 6.14
CA THR A 70 15.03 8.30 6.33
C THR A 70 15.24 6.88 5.80
N ASP A 71 16.33 6.23 6.22
CA ASP A 71 16.59 4.84 5.85
C ASP A 71 15.44 3.89 6.27
N HIS A 72 15.31 2.77 5.56
CA HIS A 72 14.22 1.80 5.76
C HIS A 72 14.35 1.04 7.08
N ALA A 73 13.44 1.29 8.01
CA ALA A 73 13.28 0.57 9.27
C ALA A 73 14.54 0.49 10.16
N ASP A 74 15.54 1.35 9.90
CA ASP A 74 16.77 1.45 10.67
C ASP A 74 17.21 2.91 10.87
N VAL A 75 18.23 3.08 11.71
CA VAL A 75 18.81 4.37 12.10
C VAL A 75 20.35 4.32 12.11
N GLN A 76 20.94 3.36 11.41
CA GLN A 76 22.37 3.07 11.46
C GLN A 76 23.20 4.22 10.88
N SER A 77 22.62 4.99 9.96
CA SER A 77 23.30 6.07 9.24
C SER A 77 23.34 7.38 10.04
N LEU A 78 22.47 7.55 11.05
CA LEU A 78 22.20 8.84 11.70
C LEU A 78 23.44 9.48 12.32
N VAL A 79 24.25 8.69 13.04
CA VAL A 79 25.46 9.21 13.71
C VAL A 79 26.47 9.72 12.69
N LYS A 80 26.68 8.96 11.62
CA LYS A 80 27.61 9.32 10.54
C LYS A 80 27.10 10.54 9.77
N ALA A 81 25.79 10.62 9.52
CA ALA A 81 25.16 11.77 8.88
C ALA A 81 25.34 13.05 9.73
N TYR A 82 25.04 12.97 11.03
CA TYR A 82 25.19 14.09 11.97
C TYR A 82 26.63 14.58 12.03
N ASN A 83 27.60 13.69 12.22
CA ASN A 83 29.02 14.03 12.28
C ASN A 83 29.53 14.64 10.97
N THR A 84 29.01 14.20 9.82
CA THR A 84 29.33 14.78 8.51
C THR A 84 28.80 16.22 8.42
N ALA A 85 27.54 16.46 8.79
CA ALA A 85 26.96 17.80 8.81
C ALA A 85 27.71 18.76 9.75
N GLN A 86 28.08 18.30 10.95
CA GLN A 86 28.89 19.11 11.89
C GLN A 86 30.27 19.47 11.31
N SER A 87 30.89 18.52 10.60
CA SER A 87 32.19 18.75 9.95
C SER A 87 32.10 19.74 8.80
N LEU A 88 31.01 19.73 8.03
CA LEU A 88 30.74 20.72 6.98
C LEU A 88 30.48 22.11 7.58
N LYS A 89 29.67 22.19 8.63
CA LYS A 89 29.40 23.45 9.35
C LYS A 89 30.67 24.08 9.95
N LYS A 90 31.64 23.29 10.40
CA LYS A 90 32.95 23.82 10.85
C LYS A 90 33.76 24.48 9.73
N LYS A 91 33.59 24.03 8.48
CA LYS A 91 34.29 24.59 7.31
C LYS A 91 33.68 25.89 6.81
N ASP A 92 32.37 26.05 7.01
CA ASP A 92 31.60 27.22 6.60
C ASP A 92 30.51 27.51 7.65
N PRO A 93 30.86 28.22 8.75
CA PRO A 93 29.99 28.41 9.90
C PRO A 93 28.76 29.27 9.62
N ASP A 94 28.85 30.18 8.64
CA ASP A 94 27.81 31.13 8.30
C ASP A 94 26.73 30.51 7.39
N ARG A 95 27.04 29.39 6.75
CA ARG A 95 26.11 28.69 5.89
C ARG A 95 25.05 27.93 6.70
N GLU A 96 23.80 28.24 6.40
CA GLU A 96 22.66 27.48 6.92
C GLU A 96 22.60 26.09 6.27
N PHE A 97 22.81 25.06 7.09
CA PHE A 97 22.57 23.68 6.72
C PHE A 97 22.08 22.87 7.92
N ARG A 98 20.88 22.29 7.83
CA ARG A 98 20.28 21.48 8.90
C ARG A 98 20.17 20.01 8.50
N ILE A 99 20.32 19.14 9.48
CA ILE A 99 20.10 17.71 9.31
C ILE A 99 18.90 17.25 10.13
N GLY A 100 17.94 16.63 9.47
CA GLY A 100 16.84 15.89 10.09
C GLY A 100 17.27 14.44 10.32
N LEU A 101 17.12 13.96 11.54
CA LEU A 101 17.38 12.57 11.87
C LEU A 101 16.04 11.83 11.88
N GLY A 102 15.88 10.86 10.99
CA GLY A 102 14.61 10.18 10.79
C GLY A 102 14.77 8.71 10.43
N CYS A 103 13.65 8.11 10.07
CA CYS A 103 13.53 6.72 9.63
C CYS A 103 12.23 6.59 8.82
N GLU A 104 12.24 5.81 7.74
CA GLU A 104 11.01 5.38 7.08
C GLU A 104 10.57 4.03 7.68
N PHE A 105 9.43 4.02 8.36
CA PHE A 105 8.91 2.82 9.01
C PHE A 105 7.84 2.13 8.18
N ASN A 106 7.78 0.80 8.29
CA ASN A 106 6.62 0.01 7.90
C ASN A 106 5.55 0.11 9.01
N LEU A 107 4.52 0.93 8.80
CA LEU A 107 3.40 1.08 9.70
C LEU A 107 2.37 -0.03 9.47
N ALA A 108 1.87 -0.64 10.55
CA ALA A 108 0.76 -1.58 10.50
C ALA A 108 -0.19 -1.37 11.67
N ASN A 109 -1.45 -1.80 11.50
CA ASN A 109 -2.37 -1.93 12.63
C ASN A 109 -2.11 -3.23 13.39
N ASN A 110 -2.48 -3.27 14.66
CA ASN A 110 -2.36 -4.44 15.52
C ASN A 110 -3.38 -5.54 15.18
N GLU A 111 -4.52 -5.15 14.61
CA GLU A 111 -5.69 -6.00 14.40
C GLU A 111 -6.10 -6.09 12.93
N LEU A 112 -6.70 -7.22 12.58
CA LEU A 112 -7.37 -7.45 11.29
C LEU A 112 -8.77 -6.82 11.31
N THR A 113 -9.23 -6.31 10.16
CA THR A 113 -10.58 -5.74 10.01
C THR A 113 -11.52 -6.80 9.46
N ILE A 114 -11.96 -7.71 10.34
CA ILE A 114 -12.80 -8.85 9.98
C ILE A 114 -14.26 -8.42 9.82
N VAL A 115 -14.76 -7.60 10.74
CA VAL A 115 -16.16 -7.12 10.72
C VAL A 115 -16.21 -5.60 10.79
N ARG A 116 -17.01 -4.99 9.90
CA ARG A 116 -17.39 -3.58 9.97
C ARG A 116 -18.83 -3.47 10.47
N ASN A 117 -19.12 -2.42 11.23
CA ASN A 117 -20.43 -2.17 11.83
C ASN A 117 -20.93 -3.36 12.68
N ALA A 118 -20.04 -4.00 13.45
CA ALA A 118 -20.35 -5.23 14.17
C ALA A 118 -21.56 -5.09 15.12
N THR A 119 -22.36 -6.16 15.20
CA THR A 119 -23.49 -6.31 16.11
C THR A 119 -23.30 -7.53 17.01
N ASP A 120 -24.11 -7.67 18.06
CA ASP A 120 -24.11 -8.85 18.95
C ASP A 120 -25.12 -9.93 18.52
N GLU A 121 -25.60 -9.88 17.27
CA GLU A 121 -26.51 -10.89 16.73
C GLU A 121 -25.83 -12.25 16.62
N ASN A 122 -26.60 -13.31 16.86
CA ASN A 122 -26.11 -14.69 16.80
C ASN A 122 -25.83 -15.10 15.35
N LEU A 123 -24.69 -15.74 15.12
CA LEU A 123 -24.25 -16.21 13.81
C LEU A 123 -25.24 -17.17 13.14
N ASP A 124 -26.05 -17.90 13.91
CA ASP A 124 -27.04 -18.84 13.38
C ASP A 124 -28.40 -18.21 13.07
N ASP A 125 -28.68 -17.01 13.58
CA ASP A 125 -29.99 -16.36 13.47
C ASP A 125 -30.06 -15.31 12.34
N VAL A 126 -28.91 -14.91 11.80
CA VAL A 126 -28.80 -13.88 10.75
C VAL A 126 -28.86 -14.47 9.34
N THR A 127 -29.24 -13.62 8.38
CA THR A 127 -29.13 -13.92 6.95
C THR A 127 -27.87 -13.26 6.41
N TYR A 128 -27.12 -13.99 5.59
CA TYR A 128 -25.90 -13.49 4.95
C TYR A 128 -26.12 -13.27 3.46
N ILE A 129 -25.53 -12.22 2.93
CA ILE A 129 -25.43 -11.94 1.49
C ILE A 129 -23.96 -12.00 1.11
N SER A 130 -23.54 -13.12 0.52
CA SER A 130 -22.22 -13.23 -0.11
C SER A 130 -22.29 -12.55 -1.46
N PHE A 131 -21.40 -11.61 -1.73
CA PHE A 131 -21.42 -10.84 -2.97
C PHE A 131 -20.01 -10.53 -3.48
N ASP A 132 -19.95 -10.26 -4.78
CA ASP A 132 -18.74 -9.89 -5.51
C ASP A 132 -19.09 -8.85 -6.59
N LEU A 133 -18.12 -8.03 -6.98
CA LEU A 133 -18.26 -7.01 -8.02
C LEU A 133 -17.18 -7.16 -9.08
N GLU A 134 -17.60 -7.03 -10.34
CA GLU A 134 -16.67 -6.71 -11.42
C GLU A 134 -16.72 -5.22 -11.72
N THR A 135 -15.57 -4.63 -12.05
CA THR A 135 -15.41 -3.18 -12.20
C THR A 135 -14.56 -2.79 -13.42
N THR A 136 -14.61 -1.54 -13.84
CA THR A 136 -13.77 -1.01 -14.93
C THR A 136 -12.31 -0.73 -14.50
N GLY A 137 -11.92 -1.05 -13.26
CA GLY A 137 -10.61 -0.73 -12.69
C GLY A 137 -10.57 -0.90 -11.17
N LEU A 138 -9.42 -0.62 -10.56
CA LEU A 138 -9.19 -0.91 -9.13
C LEU A 138 -9.64 0.21 -8.17
N SER A 139 -10.01 1.37 -8.69
CA SER A 139 -10.32 2.54 -7.86
C SER A 139 -11.80 2.78 -7.71
N CYS A 140 -12.33 2.75 -6.48
CA CYS A 140 -13.73 3.10 -6.27
C CYS A 140 -14.02 4.56 -6.66
N TYR A 141 -13.02 5.44 -6.54
CA TYR A 141 -13.15 6.87 -6.85
C TYR A 141 -13.16 7.19 -8.35
N PHE A 142 -12.39 6.46 -9.15
CA PHE A 142 -12.25 6.76 -10.58
C PHE A 142 -12.99 5.78 -11.49
N ASP A 143 -13.18 4.53 -11.05
CA ASP A 143 -13.69 3.44 -11.86
C ASP A 143 -15.13 3.10 -11.44
N HIS A 144 -15.77 2.19 -12.18
CA HIS A 144 -17.23 1.95 -12.11
C HIS A 144 -17.57 0.46 -12.04
N ILE A 145 -18.70 0.13 -11.42
CA ILE A 145 -19.20 -1.25 -11.34
C ILE A 145 -19.80 -1.67 -12.70
N ILE A 146 -19.51 -2.90 -13.14
CA ILE A 146 -20.02 -3.49 -14.39
C ILE A 146 -20.81 -4.79 -14.19
N GLU A 147 -20.61 -5.49 -13.07
CA GLU A 147 -21.41 -6.64 -12.66
C GLU A 147 -21.57 -6.66 -11.14
N PHE A 148 -22.75 -7.05 -10.67
CA PHE A 148 -23.04 -7.40 -9.29
C PHE A 148 -23.52 -8.84 -9.26
N GLY A 149 -22.84 -9.68 -8.48
CA GLY A 149 -23.24 -11.05 -8.22
C GLY A 149 -23.40 -11.28 -6.72
N ALA A 150 -24.48 -11.95 -6.33
CA ALA A 150 -24.73 -12.23 -4.93
C ALA A 150 -25.54 -13.51 -4.71
N VAL A 151 -25.32 -14.15 -3.57
CA VAL A 151 -26.09 -15.29 -3.10
C VAL A 151 -26.57 -15.05 -1.67
N ARG A 152 -27.82 -15.42 -1.39
CA ARG A 152 -28.44 -15.30 -0.07
C ARG A 152 -28.30 -16.61 0.68
N ILE A 153 -27.78 -16.54 1.90
CA ILE A 153 -27.53 -17.70 2.76
C ILE A 153 -28.40 -17.57 4.01
N LYS A 154 -29.19 -18.61 4.28
CA LYS A 154 -29.98 -18.73 5.52
C LYS A 154 -29.92 -20.16 6.01
N ASN A 155 -29.75 -20.35 7.32
CA ASN A 155 -29.60 -21.69 7.92
C ASN A 155 -28.53 -22.54 7.21
N SER A 156 -27.37 -21.93 6.95
CA SER A 156 -26.22 -22.57 6.26
C SER A 156 -26.50 -23.11 4.86
N THR A 157 -27.55 -22.62 4.19
CA THR A 157 -27.92 -23.03 2.83
C THR A 157 -28.11 -21.81 1.94
N ILE A 158 -27.65 -21.90 0.69
CA ILE A 158 -27.95 -20.89 -0.34
C ILE A 158 -29.42 -21.03 -0.74
N ILE A 159 -30.21 -19.98 -0.52
CA ILE A 159 -31.66 -19.96 -0.78
C ILE A 159 -32.05 -19.09 -1.97
N ASP A 160 -31.17 -18.21 -2.43
CA ASP A 160 -31.43 -17.32 -3.56
C ASP A 160 -30.12 -16.86 -4.23
N ARG A 161 -30.19 -16.46 -5.50
CA ARG A 161 -29.07 -15.95 -6.30
C ARG A 161 -29.52 -14.75 -7.12
N LYS A 162 -28.68 -13.71 -7.18
CA LYS A 162 -28.90 -12.50 -7.97
C LYS A 162 -27.67 -12.20 -8.80
N GLN A 163 -27.90 -11.89 -10.07
CA GLN A 163 -26.89 -11.38 -10.99
C GLN A 163 -27.45 -10.16 -11.72
N LEU A 164 -26.65 -9.11 -11.82
CA LEU A 164 -26.99 -7.89 -12.55
C LEU A 164 -25.76 -7.38 -13.31
N PHE A 165 -25.89 -7.25 -14.63
CA PHE A 165 -24.98 -6.41 -15.39
C PHE A 165 -25.35 -4.94 -15.21
N ILE A 166 -24.34 -4.09 -15.13
CA ILE A 166 -24.47 -2.65 -14.94
C ILE A 166 -23.73 -1.95 -16.07
N LYS A 167 -24.37 -0.95 -16.68
CA LYS A 167 -23.77 -0.16 -17.74
C LYS A 167 -22.90 0.95 -17.14
N PRO A 168 -21.55 0.90 -17.28
CA PRO A 168 -20.69 1.99 -16.84
C PRO A 168 -20.84 3.21 -17.76
N PRO A 169 -20.52 4.42 -17.27
CA PRO A 169 -20.51 5.64 -18.09
C PRO A 169 -19.26 5.75 -19.00
N VAL A 170 -18.34 4.79 -18.91
CA VAL A 170 -17.08 4.73 -19.67
C VAL A 170 -16.96 3.39 -20.39
N SER A 171 -16.16 3.33 -21.46
CA SER A 171 -15.85 2.05 -22.10
C SER A 171 -15.04 1.16 -21.16
N ILE A 172 -15.39 -0.12 -21.10
CA ILE A 172 -14.61 -1.13 -20.38
C ILE A 172 -13.25 -1.26 -21.08
N PRO A 173 -12.12 -1.09 -20.35
CA PRO A 173 -10.78 -1.26 -20.91
C PRO A 173 -10.51 -2.71 -21.32
N GLY A 174 -9.72 -2.92 -22.38
CA GLY A 174 -9.43 -4.26 -22.90
C GLY A 174 -8.79 -5.21 -21.88
N PHE A 175 -7.94 -4.69 -20.98
CA PHE A 175 -7.33 -5.50 -19.91
C PHE A 175 -8.35 -5.97 -18.85
N ILE A 176 -9.43 -5.21 -18.63
CA ILE A 176 -10.53 -5.62 -17.75
C ILE A 176 -11.34 -6.70 -18.45
N THR A 177 -11.70 -6.49 -19.72
CA THR A 177 -12.40 -7.51 -20.52
C THR A 177 -11.63 -8.84 -20.56
N SER A 178 -10.29 -8.82 -20.65
CA SER A 178 -9.50 -10.05 -20.60
C SER A 178 -9.46 -10.73 -19.24
N LYS A 179 -9.76 -10.01 -18.15
CA LYS A 179 -9.81 -10.57 -16.80
C LYS A 179 -11.19 -11.10 -16.45
N THR A 180 -12.24 -10.33 -16.77
CA THR A 180 -13.61 -10.59 -16.32
C THR A 180 -14.48 -11.28 -17.38
N ASN A 181 -13.98 -11.37 -18.62
CA ASN A 181 -14.75 -11.80 -19.80
C ASN A 181 -15.98 -10.91 -20.10
N ILE A 182 -16.14 -9.76 -19.43
CA ILE A 182 -17.23 -8.81 -19.67
C ILE A 182 -16.83 -7.83 -20.78
N THR A 183 -17.62 -7.83 -21.84
CA THR A 183 -17.41 -6.96 -23.01
C THR A 183 -18.33 -5.74 -22.98
N ASN A 184 -17.95 -4.69 -23.71
CA ASN A 184 -18.80 -3.51 -23.89
C ASN A 184 -20.16 -3.86 -24.52
N ASP A 185 -20.24 -4.91 -25.34
CA ASP A 185 -21.49 -5.36 -25.96
C ASP A 185 -22.44 -6.01 -24.95
N MET A 186 -21.91 -6.75 -23.96
CA MET A 186 -22.71 -7.37 -22.89
C MET A 186 -23.43 -6.33 -22.03
N VAL A 187 -22.74 -5.24 -21.68
CA VAL A 187 -23.30 -4.19 -20.81
C VAL A 187 -24.02 -3.08 -21.58
N LYS A 188 -24.01 -3.11 -22.92
CA LYS A 188 -24.56 -2.03 -23.76
C LYS A 188 -26.02 -1.70 -23.46
N ASN A 189 -26.82 -2.73 -23.22
CA ASN A 189 -28.25 -2.67 -22.94
C ASN A 189 -28.58 -2.86 -21.45
N ALA A 190 -27.57 -3.00 -20.59
CA ALA A 190 -27.75 -3.07 -19.15
C ALA A 190 -28.20 -1.71 -18.59
N LYS A 191 -28.83 -1.74 -17.41
CA LYS A 191 -29.22 -0.53 -16.69
C LYS A 191 -27.98 0.22 -16.20
N PRO A 192 -27.93 1.56 -16.29
CA PRO A 192 -26.95 2.35 -15.55
C PRO A 192 -27.05 2.11 -14.04
N PHE A 193 -25.98 2.35 -13.29
CA PHE A 193 -25.96 2.11 -11.84
C PHE A 193 -27.13 2.77 -11.11
N ALA A 194 -27.46 4.02 -11.45
CA ALA A 194 -28.56 4.78 -10.83
C ALA A 194 -29.94 4.10 -10.96
N GLU A 195 -30.15 3.26 -11.97
CA GLU A 195 -31.40 2.52 -12.19
C GLU A 195 -31.33 1.08 -11.65
N ALA A 196 -30.12 0.49 -11.58
CA ALA A 196 -29.92 -0.86 -11.07
C ALA A 196 -29.86 -0.91 -9.54
N ILE A 197 -29.47 0.18 -8.88
CA ILE A 197 -29.18 0.21 -7.44
C ILE A 197 -30.39 -0.14 -6.56
N ASP A 198 -31.61 0.23 -6.95
CA ASP A 198 -32.80 -0.10 -6.16
C ASP A 198 -33.03 -1.62 -6.08
N GLU A 199 -32.69 -2.37 -7.14
CA GLU A 199 -32.75 -3.84 -7.12
C GLU A 199 -31.67 -4.46 -6.23
N ILE A 200 -30.49 -3.85 -6.18
CA ILE A 200 -29.39 -4.28 -5.31
C ILE A 200 -29.77 -4.01 -3.86
N LEU A 201 -30.24 -2.80 -3.54
CA LEU A 201 -30.64 -2.41 -2.19
C LEU A 201 -31.82 -3.25 -1.67
N ASP A 202 -32.83 -3.53 -2.50
CA ASP A 202 -33.93 -4.42 -2.12
C ASP A 202 -33.47 -5.87 -1.94
N TYR A 203 -32.47 -6.32 -2.70
CA TYR A 203 -31.89 -7.65 -2.50
C TYR A 203 -31.08 -7.72 -1.21
N ILE A 204 -30.23 -6.75 -0.90
CA ILE A 204 -29.36 -6.85 0.30
C ILE A 204 -30.07 -6.46 1.60
N LYS A 205 -31.02 -5.52 1.55
CA LYS A 205 -31.72 -4.96 2.72
C LYS A 205 -30.75 -4.61 3.85
N ASP A 206 -31.07 -4.99 5.09
CA ASP A 206 -30.24 -4.82 6.27
C ASP A 206 -29.46 -6.11 6.61
N ASP A 207 -29.42 -7.10 5.72
CA ASP A 207 -28.74 -8.38 5.96
C ASP A 207 -27.21 -8.21 6.03
N VAL A 208 -26.53 -9.19 6.62
CA VAL A 208 -25.07 -9.18 6.80
C VAL A 208 -24.38 -9.42 5.47
N LEU A 209 -23.56 -8.47 5.02
CA LEU A 209 -22.80 -8.59 3.78
C LEU A 209 -21.51 -9.37 4.01
N VAL A 210 -21.15 -10.23 3.06
CA VAL A 210 -19.92 -11.03 3.07
C VAL A 210 -19.20 -10.84 1.74
N ALA A 211 -17.96 -10.39 1.79
CA ALA A 211 -17.10 -10.23 0.61
C ALA A 211 -15.69 -10.75 0.89
N HIS A 212 -14.90 -11.00 -0.15
CA HIS A 212 -13.50 -11.41 -0.03
C HIS A 212 -12.59 -10.26 -0.42
N ASN A 213 -11.94 -9.62 0.57
CA ASN A 213 -11.39 -8.27 0.44
C ASN A 213 -12.50 -7.20 0.38
N ALA A 214 -13.42 -7.24 1.34
CA ALA A 214 -14.57 -6.34 1.42
C ALA A 214 -14.21 -4.84 1.36
N THR A 215 -12.97 -4.46 1.67
CA THR A 215 -12.46 -3.09 1.45
C THR A 215 -12.58 -2.63 -0.02
N PHE A 216 -12.62 -3.55 -0.97
CA PHE A 216 -12.86 -3.26 -2.38
C PHE A 216 -14.36 -3.09 -2.63
N ASP A 217 -15.13 -4.17 -2.55
CA ASP A 217 -16.52 -4.22 -3.02
C ASP A 217 -17.44 -3.26 -2.25
N TYR A 218 -17.31 -3.23 -0.93
CA TYR A 218 -18.13 -2.38 -0.07
C TYR A 218 -17.95 -0.89 -0.38
N TYR A 219 -16.71 -0.46 -0.63
CA TYR A 219 -16.43 0.94 -0.90
C TYR A 219 -16.69 1.33 -2.35
N PHE A 220 -16.66 0.39 -3.30
CA PHE A 220 -17.19 0.61 -4.65
C PHE A 220 -18.69 0.92 -4.62
N LEU A 221 -19.49 0.11 -3.92
CA LEU A 221 -20.92 0.36 -3.76
C LEU A 221 -21.18 1.72 -3.08
N ASN A 222 -20.48 2.03 -2.00
CA ASN A 222 -20.65 3.29 -1.28
C ASN A 222 -20.25 4.51 -2.12
N GLU A 223 -19.19 4.41 -2.91
CA GLU A 223 -18.74 5.51 -3.76
C GLU A 223 -19.70 5.73 -4.94
N GLU A 224 -20.23 4.67 -5.54
CA GLU A 224 -21.29 4.79 -6.56
C GLU A 224 -22.59 5.37 -5.98
N LEU A 225 -23.01 4.95 -4.77
CA LEU A 225 -24.12 5.56 -4.03
C LEU A 225 -23.90 7.06 -3.80
N ARG A 226 -22.69 7.45 -3.38
CA ARG A 226 -22.32 8.85 -3.16
C ARG A 226 -22.43 9.68 -4.44
N ARG A 227 -21.98 9.15 -5.59
CA ARG A 227 -22.04 9.84 -6.90
C ARG A 227 -23.46 10.21 -7.32
N ILE A 228 -24.45 9.40 -6.92
CA ILE A 228 -25.87 9.63 -7.22
C ILE A 228 -26.65 10.27 -6.05
N GLY A 229 -25.96 10.74 -5.00
CA GLY A 229 -26.57 11.44 -3.86
C GLY A 229 -27.36 10.54 -2.90
N ARG A 230 -27.10 9.22 -2.90
CA ARG A 230 -27.70 8.26 -1.97
C ARG A 230 -26.83 8.14 -0.71
N LYS A 231 -27.45 7.70 0.39
CA LYS A 231 -26.75 7.44 1.65
C LYS A 231 -25.84 6.22 1.49
N PRO A 232 -24.70 6.18 2.21
CA PRO A 232 -23.88 4.97 2.25
C PRO A 232 -24.62 3.83 2.91
N LEU A 233 -24.21 2.60 2.58
CA LEU A 233 -24.63 1.38 3.26
C LEU A 233 -24.19 1.43 4.73
N THR A 234 -25.02 0.86 5.59
CA THR A 234 -24.76 0.74 7.03
C THR A 234 -24.79 -0.70 7.51
N ASN A 235 -24.89 -1.66 6.59
CA ASN A 235 -24.91 -3.10 6.87
C ASN A 235 -23.68 -3.51 7.68
N VAL A 236 -23.84 -4.59 8.44
CA VAL A 236 -22.70 -5.38 8.92
C VAL A 236 -21.97 -5.93 7.70
N VAL A 237 -20.63 -5.84 7.69
CA VAL A 237 -19.81 -6.38 6.60
C VAL A 237 -18.72 -7.28 7.15
N ILE A 238 -18.70 -8.54 6.71
CA ILE A 238 -17.66 -9.51 7.03
C ILE A 238 -16.67 -9.60 5.86
N ASP A 239 -15.39 -9.41 6.15
CA ASP A 239 -14.29 -9.57 5.20
C ASP A 239 -13.64 -10.93 5.38
N THR A 240 -13.91 -11.85 4.45
CA THR A 240 -13.39 -13.22 4.53
C THR A 240 -11.89 -13.30 4.29
N LEU A 241 -11.26 -12.28 3.68
CA LEU A 241 -9.80 -12.25 3.52
C LEU A 241 -9.13 -12.11 4.88
N ASP A 242 -9.58 -11.15 5.69
CA ASP A 242 -9.06 -10.96 7.04
C ASP A 242 -9.53 -12.06 8.00
N MET A 243 -10.77 -12.54 7.86
CA MET A 243 -11.26 -13.71 8.60
C MET A 243 -10.39 -14.96 8.35
N SER A 244 -10.05 -15.24 7.08
CA SER A 244 -9.23 -16.41 6.74
C SER A 244 -7.79 -16.29 7.23
N ARG A 245 -7.21 -15.07 7.24
CA ARG A 245 -5.90 -14.80 7.85
C ARG A 245 -5.86 -15.09 9.34
N ALA A 246 -6.97 -14.81 10.03
CA ALA A 246 -7.11 -15.07 11.46
C ALA A 246 -7.36 -16.56 11.76
N VAL A 247 -8.28 -17.20 11.03
CA VAL A 247 -8.68 -18.60 11.24
C VAL A 247 -7.62 -19.59 10.75
N LEU A 248 -6.87 -19.25 9.70
CA LEU A 248 -5.86 -20.09 9.06
C LEU A 248 -4.48 -19.39 9.00
N PRO A 249 -3.84 -19.10 10.15
CA PRO A 249 -2.66 -18.22 10.22
C PRO A 249 -1.41 -18.78 9.51
N ASP A 250 -1.30 -20.11 9.41
CA ASP A 250 -0.12 -20.78 8.83
C ASP A 250 -0.14 -20.85 7.30
N ARG A 251 -1.19 -20.35 6.66
CA ARG A 251 -1.30 -20.35 5.20
C ARG A 251 -0.43 -19.28 4.55
N ARG A 252 0.12 -19.65 3.39
CA ARG A 252 0.94 -18.78 2.54
C ARG A 252 0.11 -17.86 1.65
N ALA A 253 -1.06 -18.32 1.20
CA ALA A 253 -1.93 -17.59 0.27
C ALA A 253 -3.39 -17.69 0.70
N TYR A 254 -4.11 -16.58 0.49
CA TYR A 254 -5.47 -16.38 0.98
C TYR A 254 -6.43 -15.90 -0.12
N ARG A 255 -6.03 -15.91 -1.41
CA ARG A 255 -6.97 -15.59 -2.49
C ARG A 255 -8.12 -16.61 -2.48
N LEU A 256 -9.30 -16.21 -2.94
CA LEU A 256 -10.49 -17.06 -2.95
C LEU A 256 -10.21 -18.46 -3.52
N GLY A 257 -9.64 -18.57 -4.71
CA GLY A 257 -9.26 -19.87 -5.29
C GLY A 257 -8.24 -20.69 -4.48
N ASN A 258 -7.37 -20.07 -3.67
CA ASN A 258 -6.52 -20.81 -2.73
C ASN A 258 -7.33 -21.37 -1.56
N LEU A 259 -8.30 -20.60 -1.05
CA LEU A 259 -9.19 -21.03 0.02
C LEU A 259 -10.14 -22.13 -0.45
N SER A 260 -10.73 -22.00 -1.64
CA SER A 260 -11.61 -23.01 -2.23
C SER A 260 -10.92 -24.36 -2.36
N ARG A 261 -9.68 -24.41 -2.87
CA ARG A 261 -8.92 -25.66 -2.97
C ARG A 261 -8.65 -26.33 -1.62
N TYR A 262 -8.46 -25.53 -0.56
CA TYR A 262 -8.20 -26.06 0.79
C TYR A 262 -9.45 -26.62 1.45
N TYR A 263 -10.59 -25.97 1.27
CA TYR A 263 -11.87 -26.44 1.78
C TYR A 263 -12.57 -27.42 0.83
N HIS A 264 -11.92 -27.79 -0.28
CA HIS A 264 -12.46 -28.66 -1.32
C HIS A 264 -13.77 -28.13 -1.93
N VAL A 265 -13.92 -26.81 -2.00
CA VAL A 265 -15.00 -26.12 -2.71
C VAL A 265 -14.66 -26.11 -4.20
N ASN A 266 -15.62 -26.46 -5.05
CA ASN A 266 -15.43 -26.46 -6.50
C ASN A 266 -15.17 -25.02 -6.98
N TYR A 267 -14.03 -24.80 -7.62
CA TYR A 267 -13.63 -23.49 -8.14
C TYR A 267 -13.02 -23.70 -9.53
N ASN A 268 -13.81 -23.37 -10.56
CA ASN A 268 -13.38 -23.43 -11.94
C ASN A 268 -12.68 -22.12 -12.29
N GLU A 269 -11.39 -22.19 -12.64
CA GLU A 269 -10.61 -21.01 -13.03
C GLU A 269 -11.07 -20.38 -14.35
N GLU A 270 -11.76 -21.14 -15.21
CA GLU A 270 -12.32 -20.62 -16.47
C GLU A 270 -13.58 -19.77 -16.25
N GLU A 271 -14.33 -20.04 -15.17
CA GLU A 271 -15.54 -19.28 -14.79
C GLU A 271 -15.26 -18.22 -13.71
N ALA A 272 -14.06 -18.22 -13.13
CA ALA A 272 -13.60 -17.18 -12.22
C ALA A 272 -13.64 -15.79 -12.88
N HIS A 273 -13.80 -14.75 -12.07
CA HIS A 273 -14.01 -13.37 -12.52
C HIS A 273 -15.37 -13.13 -13.18
N ARG A 274 -16.36 -13.90 -12.70
CA ARG A 274 -17.79 -13.65 -12.89
C ARG A 274 -18.39 -13.50 -11.52
N ALA A 275 -19.02 -12.36 -11.26
CA ALA A 275 -19.40 -11.98 -9.91
C ALA A 275 -20.38 -12.98 -9.26
N ASP A 276 -21.27 -13.60 -10.03
CA ASP A 276 -22.25 -14.57 -9.50
C ASP A 276 -21.61 -15.92 -9.15
N PHE A 277 -20.63 -16.35 -9.94
CA PHE A 277 -19.84 -17.54 -9.68
C PHE A 277 -18.97 -17.35 -8.42
N ASP A 278 -18.21 -16.25 -8.37
CA ASP A 278 -17.33 -15.94 -7.25
C ASP A 278 -18.12 -15.71 -5.95
N ALA A 279 -19.29 -15.05 -5.99
CA ALA A 279 -20.17 -14.92 -4.83
C ALA A 279 -20.67 -16.28 -4.30
N GLY A 280 -20.92 -17.25 -5.19
CA GLY A 280 -21.30 -18.62 -4.84
C GLY A 280 -20.15 -19.39 -4.19
N ALA A 281 -18.97 -19.38 -4.82
CA ALA A 281 -17.78 -20.03 -4.26
C ALA A 281 -17.38 -19.41 -2.91
N LEU A 282 -17.48 -18.09 -2.79
CA LEU A 282 -17.27 -17.35 -1.55
C LEU A 282 -18.25 -17.80 -0.46
N ALA A 283 -19.53 -18.01 -0.77
CA ALA A 283 -20.51 -18.48 0.21
C ALA A 283 -20.11 -19.83 0.82
N ASP A 284 -19.68 -20.78 -0.02
CA ASP A 284 -19.25 -22.11 0.44
C ASP A 284 -17.99 -22.01 1.30
N VAL A 285 -16.98 -21.23 0.87
CA VAL A 285 -15.76 -20.97 1.65
C VAL A 285 -16.09 -20.28 2.98
N PHE A 286 -17.00 -19.30 2.96
CA PHE A 286 -17.43 -18.57 4.14
C PHE A 286 -18.10 -19.50 5.16
N LEU A 287 -18.97 -20.42 4.73
CA LEU A 287 -19.59 -21.39 5.63
C LEU A 287 -18.56 -22.30 6.31
N CYS A 288 -17.52 -22.71 5.57
CA CYS A 288 -16.40 -23.45 6.16
C CYS A 288 -15.60 -22.61 7.17
N LEU A 289 -15.30 -21.35 6.83
CA LEU A 289 -14.62 -20.42 7.74
C LEU A 289 -15.45 -20.16 9.01
N LEU A 290 -16.77 -20.01 8.87
CA LEU A 290 -17.69 -19.79 9.98
C LEU A 290 -17.73 -21.00 10.91
N LYS A 291 -17.78 -22.21 10.35
CA LYS A 291 -17.66 -23.46 11.11
C LYS A 291 -16.34 -23.51 11.88
N ASP A 292 -15.22 -23.23 11.21
CA ASP A 292 -13.91 -23.20 11.86
C ASP A 292 -13.82 -22.13 12.97
N ALA A 293 -14.41 -20.96 12.76
CA ALA A 293 -14.47 -19.89 13.77
C ALA A 293 -15.27 -20.33 15.00
N LYS A 294 -16.37 -21.06 14.81
CA LYS A 294 -17.18 -21.62 15.92
C LYS A 294 -16.39 -22.70 16.65
N ASP A 295 -15.84 -23.66 15.93
CA ASP A 295 -15.18 -24.84 16.48
C ASP A 295 -13.85 -24.50 17.19
N LYS A 296 -13.02 -23.63 16.60
CA LYS A 296 -11.67 -23.33 17.09
C LYS A 296 -11.62 -22.16 18.07
N PHE A 297 -12.56 -21.22 17.98
CA PHE A 297 -12.53 -19.96 18.74
C PHE A 297 -13.79 -19.71 19.58
N ALA A 298 -14.75 -20.64 19.59
CA ALA A 298 -16.00 -20.52 20.33
C ALA A 298 -16.75 -19.19 20.05
N THR A 299 -16.75 -18.78 18.78
CA THR A 299 -17.51 -17.62 18.30
C THR A 299 -19.00 -17.94 18.26
N LYS A 300 -19.83 -17.02 18.73
CA LYS A 300 -21.30 -17.16 18.79
C LYS A 300 -22.03 -15.99 18.15
N THR A 301 -21.46 -14.79 18.24
CA THR A 301 -22.03 -13.56 17.70
C THR A 301 -21.20 -13.00 16.53
N ILE A 302 -21.77 -12.04 15.81
CA ILE A 302 -21.05 -11.29 14.78
C ILE A 302 -19.84 -10.55 15.40
N SER A 303 -20.01 -9.89 16.55
CA SER A 303 -18.94 -9.22 17.30
C SER A 303 -17.81 -10.16 17.72
N ASP A 304 -18.13 -11.42 18.05
CA ASP A 304 -17.12 -12.43 18.38
C ASP A 304 -16.15 -12.67 17.22
N LEU A 305 -16.58 -12.56 15.95
CA LEU A 305 -15.69 -12.70 14.80
C LEU A 305 -14.60 -11.63 14.78
N GLN A 306 -14.93 -10.38 15.13
CA GLN A 306 -13.95 -9.31 15.19
C GLN A 306 -13.05 -9.41 16.42
N ILE A 307 -13.56 -9.87 17.56
CA ILE A 307 -12.86 -9.83 18.84
C ILE A 307 -12.06 -11.11 19.11
N LYS A 308 -12.70 -12.29 19.00
CA LYS A 308 -12.10 -13.57 19.40
C LYS A 308 -11.15 -14.17 18.39
N LEU A 309 -11.26 -13.77 17.11
CA LEU A 309 -10.34 -14.23 16.06
C LEU A 309 -9.01 -13.48 16.05
N GLN A 310 -8.89 -12.35 16.78
CA GLN A 310 -7.64 -11.61 16.85
C GLN A 310 -6.55 -12.40 17.58
N SER A 311 -5.33 -12.14 17.17
CA SER A 311 -4.12 -12.72 17.73
C SER A 311 -3.06 -11.63 17.93
N PRO A 312 -2.15 -11.75 18.92
CA PRO A 312 -0.99 -10.86 19.03
C PRO A 312 -0.10 -10.84 17.77
N LYS A 313 -0.26 -11.83 16.88
CA LYS A 313 0.47 -11.97 15.61
C LYS A 313 -0.27 -11.38 14.40
N SER A 314 -1.46 -10.82 14.59
CA SER A 314 -2.33 -10.36 13.48
C SER A 314 -1.67 -9.27 12.64
N PHE A 315 -0.87 -8.39 13.27
CA PHE A 315 -0.10 -7.34 12.59
C PHE A 315 0.78 -7.86 11.45
N MET A 316 1.20 -9.14 11.47
CA MET A 316 2.02 -9.73 10.41
C MET A 316 1.24 -9.95 9.11
N LYS A 317 -0.09 -10.07 9.20
CA LYS A 317 -1.01 -10.32 8.07
C LYS A 317 -1.72 -9.05 7.61
N VAL A 318 -1.73 -8.01 8.43
CA VAL A 318 -2.22 -6.68 8.07
C VAL A 318 -1.35 -6.09 6.96
N ARG A 319 -1.97 -5.38 6.01
CA ARG A 319 -1.26 -4.63 4.97
C ARG A 319 -0.51 -3.48 5.65
N ARG A 320 0.81 -3.43 5.44
CA ARG A 320 1.65 -2.34 5.91
C ARG A 320 1.56 -1.13 4.97
N SER A 321 1.92 0.04 5.48
CA SER A 321 2.14 1.26 4.71
C SER A 321 3.38 1.98 5.19
N HIS A 322 4.08 2.67 4.31
CA HIS A 322 5.25 3.45 4.73
C HIS A 322 4.85 4.75 5.44
N VAL A 323 5.70 5.20 6.37
CA VAL A 323 5.62 6.51 7.05
C VAL A 323 7.02 7.03 7.33
N CYS A 324 7.30 8.29 6.99
CA CYS A 324 8.55 8.93 7.38
C CYS A 324 8.38 9.58 8.74
N ALA A 325 9.26 9.27 9.69
CA ALA A 325 9.29 9.92 10.99
C ALA A 325 10.62 10.65 11.18
N ILE A 326 10.58 11.96 11.42
CA ILE A 326 11.76 12.79 11.66
C ILE A 326 11.72 13.32 13.10
N ALA A 327 12.80 13.16 13.85
CA ALA A 327 12.91 13.65 15.22
C ALA A 327 12.86 15.20 15.26
N LYS A 328 11.93 15.75 16.05
CA LYS A 328 11.82 17.20 16.29
C LYS A 328 12.87 17.71 17.29
N ASN A 329 13.25 16.83 18.22
CA ASN A 329 14.05 17.13 19.39
C ASN A 329 14.78 15.85 19.86
N HIS A 330 15.48 15.94 20.99
CA HIS A 330 16.20 14.80 21.57
C HIS A 330 15.27 13.62 21.93
N ASP A 331 14.10 13.92 22.51
CA ASP A 331 13.11 12.88 22.85
C ASP A 331 12.58 12.16 21.61
N GLY A 332 12.46 12.87 20.49
CA GLY A 332 12.14 12.30 19.18
C GLY A 332 13.21 11.32 18.70
N LEU A 333 14.49 11.63 18.89
CA LEU A 333 15.58 10.71 18.56
C LEU A 333 15.53 9.44 19.43
N VAL A 334 15.25 9.60 20.73
CA VAL A 334 15.03 8.47 21.65
C VAL A 334 13.81 7.65 21.21
N ALA A 335 12.74 8.29 20.74
CA ALA A 335 11.56 7.62 20.20
C ALA A 335 11.89 6.78 18.96
N LEU A 336 12.66 7.31 18.01
CA LEU A 336 13.11 6.55 16.84
C LEU A 336 13.84 5.26 17.26
N TYR A 337 14.75 5.33 18.24
CA TYR A 337 15.47 4.16 18.75
C TYR A 337 14.55 3.13 19.40
N LYS A 338 13.54 3.58 20.13
CA LYS A 338 12.53 2.69 20.74
C LYS A 338 11.68 2.02 19.66
N LEU A 339 11.25 2.76 18.64
CA LEU A 339 10.44 2.23 17.53
C LEU A 339 11.21 1.22 16.67
N VAL A 340 12.48 1.51 16.35
CA VAL A 340 13.36 0.55 15.66
C VAL A 340 13.57 -0.70 16.52
N THR A 341 13.83 -0.55 17.82
CA THR A 341 13.97 -1.69 18.74
C THR A 341 12.71 -2.55 18.77
N GLU A 342 11.55 -1.94 18.99
CA GLU A 342 10.25 -2.63 19.10
C GLU A 342 9.88 -3.39 17.82
N SER A 343 10.10 -2.76 16.66
CA SER A 343 9.82 -3.36 15.34
C SER A 343 10.75 -4.52 15.01
N ASN A 344 11.99 -4.51 15.51
CA ASN A 344 12.95 -5.59 15.29
C ASN A 344 12.87 -6.72 16.33
N THR A 345 12.17 -6.53 17.45
CA THR A 345 12.06 -7.54 18.52
C THR A 345 10.65 -8.10 18.67
N ASN A 346 9.69 -7.25 19.04
CA ASN A 346 8.34 -7.66 19.43
C ASN A 346 7.38 -7.69 18.24
N THR A 347 7.61 -6.83 17.25
CA THR A 347 6.72 -6.62 16.10
C THR A 347 7.42 -6.88 14.76
N LEU A 348 8.37 -7.81 14.77
CA LEU A 348 9.03 -8.33 13.58
C LEU A 348 8.09 -9.30 12.85
N ALA A 349 7.65 -8.94 11.65
CA ALA A 349 6.78 -9.76 10.84
C ALA A 349 7.60 -10.79 10.05
N VAL A 350 7.44 -12.06 10.39
CA VAL A 350 8.20 -13.16 9.82
C VAL A 350 7.27 -14.00 8.95
N ASN A 351 7.42 -13.89 7.64
CA ASN A 351 6.56 -14.54 6.65
C ASN A 351 7.38 -15.50 5.76
N GLY A 352 6.77 -16.60 5.31
CA GLY A 352 7.42 -17.47 4.30
C GLY A 352 7.56 -16.72 2.96
N LYS A 353 8.70 -16.84 2.26
CA LYS A 353 8.86 -16.25 0.93
C LYS A 353 7.90 -16.91 -0.06
N ALA A 354 7.28 -16.12 -0.93
CA ALA A 354 6.33 -16.59 -1.95
C ALA A 354 6.96 -17.59 -2.93
N THR A 355 8.28 -17.49 -3.16
CA THR A 355 9.08 -18.33 -4.07
C THR A 355 9.85 -19.45 -3.37
N GLY A 356 9.81 -19.52 -2.04
CA GLY A 356 10.57 -20.47 -1.25
C GLY A 356 9.96 -21.87 -1.21
N LYS A 357 10.81 -22.91 -1.25
CA LYS A 357 10.40 -24.27 -0.85
C LYS A 357 9.82 -24.24 0.57
N GLU A 358 8.94 -25.19 0.90
CA GLU A 358 8.37 -25.29 2.24
C GLU A 358 9.47 -25.37 3.31
N GLY A 359 9.48 -24.40 4.23
CA GLY A 359 10.30 -24.42 5.44
C GLY A 359 11.70 -23.79 5.39
N THR A 360 12.19 -23.26 4.25
CA THR A 360 13.61 -22.80 4.17
C THR A 360 13.81 -21.29 3.97
N ASP A 361 12.92 -20.62 3.25
CA ASP A 361 13.08 -19.19 2.94
C ASP A 361 12.04 -18.33 3.66
N VAL A 362 12.52 -17.43 4.51
CA VAL A 362 11.71 -16.53 5.33
C VAL A 362 12.07 -15.09 5.00
N ALA A 363 11.07 -14.24 4.83
CA ALA A 363 11.22 -12.79 4.79
C ALA A 363 10.81 -12.24 6.15
N ALA A 364 11.75 -11.56 6.81
CA ALA A 364 11.48 -10.84 8.05
C ALA A 364 11.39 -9.35 7.73
N GLU A 365 10.43 -8.68 8.33
CA GLU A 365 10.19 -7.26 8.13
C GLU A 365 9.84 -6.60 9.47
N PRO A 366 10.61 -5.60 9.90
CA PRO A 366 10.26 -4.82 11.07
C PRO A 366 9.00 -4.00 10.80
N ARG A 367 8.00 -4.09 11.67
CA ARG A 367 6.77 -3.28 11.57
C ARG A 367 6.55 -2.47 12.84
N VAL A 368 6.24 -1.20 12.68
CA VAL A 368 5.80 -0.34 13.77
C VAL A 368 4.28 -0.39 13.85
N ILE A 369 3.74 -0.67 15.03
CA ILE A 369 2.30 -0.60 15.26
C ILE A 369 1.85 0.87 15.35
N ARG A 370 0.78 1.23 14.63
CA ARG A 370 0.25 2.60 14.59
C ARG A 370 0.05 3.21 15.98
N SER A 371 -0.63 2.50 16.88
CA SER A 371 -0.86 2.96 18.26
C SER A 371 0.42 3.12 19.08
N THR A 372 1.51 2.44 18.72
CA THR A 372 2.82 2.64 19.34
C THR A 372 3.52 3.89 18.80
N LEU A 373 3.45 4.14 17.49
CA LEU A 373 3.96 5.37 16.86
C LEU A 373 3.28 6.62 17.45
N GLU A 374 1.97 6.57 17.61
CA GLU A 374 1.15 7.68 18.11
C GLU A 374 1.53 8.13 19.52
N LYS A 375 2.04 7.22 20.37
CA LYS A 375 2.55 7.56 21.71
C LYS A 375 3.73 8.53 21.68
N TYR A 376 4.47 8.60 20.56
CA TYR A 376 5.63 9.47 20.39
C TYR A 376 5.36 10.66 19.48
N ARG A 377 4.11 10.85 19.04
CA ARG A 377 3.71 11.79 17.99
C ARG A 377 4.14 13.23 18.25
N GLU A 378 4.12 13.68 19.50
CA GLU A 378 4.48 15.05 19.88
C GLU A 378 5.96 15.40 19.57
N ASN A 379 6.83 14.39 19.54
CA ASN A 379 8.27 14.51 19.36
C ASN A 379 8.76 14.18 17.94
N LEU A 380 7.84 13.77 17.06
CA LEU A 380 8.12 13.36 15.68
C LEU A 380 7.37 14.25 14.67
N LEU A 381 8.00 14.53 13.54
CA LEU A 381 7.33 15.00 12.33
C LEU A 381 7.03 13.80 11.44
N LEU A 382 5.76 13.57 11.11
CA LEU A 382 5.31 12.47 10.28
C LEU A 382 5.02 12.93 8.86
N GLY A 383 5.72 12.34 7.89
CA GLY A 383 5.48 12.47 6.46
C GLY A 383 4.71 11.27 5.91
N SER A 384 3.88 11.51 4.89
CA SER A 384 3.07 10.45 4.27
C SER A 384 3.86 9.43 3.44
N ALA A 385 5.18 9.59 3.34
CA ALA A 385 6.10 8.72 2.63
C ALA A 385 5.81 8.60 1.13
N CYS A 386 6.13 7.44 0.55
CA CYS A 386 6.23 7.22 -0.88
C CYS A 386 4.96 6.57 -1.47
N LEU A 387 5.11 5.95 -2.63
CA LEU A 387 4.06 5.19 -3.33
C LEU A 387 3.47 4.04 -2.49
N ASN A 388 4.22 3.53 -1.50
CA ASN A 388 3.79 2.51 -0.55
C ASN A 388 3.12 3.10 0.71
N GLY A 389 2.92 4.42 0.76
CA GLY A 389 2.23 5.12 1.84
C GLY A 389 0.71 5.00 1.76
N GLU A 390 0.04 5.12 2.91
CA GLU A 390 -1.42 4.99 3.03
C GLU A 390 -2.16 6.09 2.25
N VAL A 391 -1.65 7.33 2.28
CA VAL A 391 -2.25 8.47 1.56
C VAL A 391 -2.26 8.24 0.06
N PHE A 392 -1.15 7.73 -0.51
CA PHE A 392 -1.07 7.46 -1.94
C PHE A 392 -1.98 6.29 -2.34
N GLU A 393 -1.99 5.21 -1.58
CA GLU A 393 -2.87 4.06 -1.82
C GLU A 393 -4.36 4.47 -1.79
N LEU A 394 -4.78 5.26 -0.80
CA LEU A 394 -6.15 5.74 -0.70
C LEU A 394 -6.50 6.76 -1.79
N ALA A 395 -5.56 7.61 -2.18
CA ALA A 395 -5.77 8.52 -3.31
C ALA A 395 -5.89 7.78 -4.65
N CYS A 396 -5.21 6.64 -4.80
CA CYS A 396 -5.37 5.74 -5.94
C CYS A 396 -6.70 4.99 -5.89
N ASN A 397 -6.98 4.29 -4.79
CA ASN A 397 -7.98 3.21 -4.76
C ASN A 397 -9.14 3.44 -3.79
N GLY A 398 -9.00 4.35 -2.82
CA GLY A 398 -9.99 4.63 -1.79
C GLY A 398 -10.88 5.83 -2.08
N ASP A 399 -11.89 6.02 -1.23
CA ASP A 399 -12.79 7.18 -1.24
C ASP A 399 -12.21 8.39 -0.48
N ASP A 400 -12.84 9.55 -0.67
CA ASP A 400 -12.36 10.81 -0.08
C ASP A 400 -12.48 10.84 1.44
N ALA A 401 -13.44 10.13 2.05
CA ALA A 401 -13.62 10.15 3.50
C ALA A 401 -12.48 9.39 4.20
N ARG A 402 -12.11 8.20 3.69
CA ARG A 402 -10.95 7.47 4.20
C ARG A 402 -9.64 8.19 3.93
N LEU A 403 -9.48 8.79 2.75
CA LEU A 403 -8.30 9.59 2.43
C LEU A 403 -8.15 10.76 3.41
N GLU A 404 -9.24 11.48 3.67
CA GLU A 404 -9.27 12.60 4.62
C GLU A 404 -8.90 12.16 6.03
N GLU A 405 -9.44 11.03 6.51
CA GLU A 405 -9.13 10.50 7.83
C GLU A 405 -7.66 10.08 7.96
N ALA A 406 -7.12 9.37 6.97
CA ALA A 406 -5.71 8.95 6.97
C ALA A 406 -4.76 10.16 6.99
N MET A 407 -5.08 11.23 6.25
CA MET A 407 -4.23 12.42 6.16
C MET A 407 -4.05 13.14 7.51
N LYS A 408 -4.99 13.00 8.45
CA LYS A 408 -4.92 13.64 9.78
C LYS A 408 -3.77 13.13 10.65
N LEU A 409 -3.20 11.96 10.34
CA LEU A 409 -2.04 11.45 11.08
C LEU A 409 -0.77 12.27 10.81
N TYR A 410 -0.65 12.86 9.62
CA TYR A 410 0.60 13.40 9.10
C TYR A 410 0.74 14.92 9.33
N ASP A 411 1.97 15.38 9.61
CA ASP A 411 2.29 16.81 9.70
C ASP A 411 2.50 17.45 8.34
N TYR A 412 2.93 16.65 7.36
CA TYR A 412 3.11 17.06 5.99
C TYR A 412 2.83 15.88 5.05
N ILE A 413 2.36 16.21 3.85
CA ILE A 413 2.05 15.24 2.82
C ILE A 413 3.14 15.29 1.78
N GLU A 414 3.68 14.13 1.46
CA GLU A 414 4.76 13.99 0.50
C GLU A 414 4.22 13.77 -0.91
N LEU A 415 4.96 14.32 -1.87
CA LEU A 415 4.63 14.22 -3.28
C LEU A 415 5.91 14.03 -4.09
N GLN A 416 6.07 12.84 -4.68
CA GLN A 416 7.25 12.52 -5.46
C GLN A 416 7.09 12.89 -6.95
N PRO A 417 8.20 13.12 -7.67
CA PRO A 417 8.19 13.31 -9.12
C PRO A 417 7.52 12.13 -9.85
N LEU A 418 6.89 12.41 -10.99
CA LEU A 418 6.19 11.39 -11.80
C LEU A 418 7.09 10.19 -12.18
N GLY A 419 8.40 10.43 -12.34
CA GLY A 419 9.38 9.38 -12.68
C GLY A 419 9.46 8.25 -11.66
N ASN A 420 9.20 8.53 -10.37
CA ASN A 420 9.25 7.54 -9.30
C ASN A 420 8.17 6.45 -9.45
N TYR A 421 7.10 6.73 -10.20
CA TYR A 421 5.97 5.81 -10.39
C TYR A 421 6.03 5.05 -11.73
N SER A 422 7.12 5.21 -12.49
CA SER A 422 7.27 4.61 -13.82
C SER A 422 7.06 3.09 -13.83
N THR A 423 7.62 2.39 -12.85
CA THR A 423 7.43 0.93 -12.68
C THR A 423 5.95 0.57 -12.46
N SER A 424 5.23 1.31 -11.61
CA SER A 424 3.80 1.09 -11.35
C SER A 424 2.95 1.27 -12.59
N ILE A 425 3.33 2.20 -13.48
CA ILE A 425 2.66 2.40 -14.76
C ILE A 425 2.95 1.23 -15.71
N VAL A 426 4.21 0.80 -15.81
CA VAL A 426 4.63 -0.33 -16.66
C VAL A 426 3.96 -1.65 -16.22
N LEU A 427 3.87 -1.88 -14.91
CA LEU A 427 3.20 -3.05 -14.34
C LEU A 427 1.66 -2.96 -14.37
N GLY A 428 1.11 -1.82 -14.80
CA GLY A 428 -0.34 -1.60 -14.92
C GLY A 428 -1.07 -1.43 -13.59
N SER A 429 -0.37 -1.27 -12.47
CA SER A 429 -1.01 -0.93 -11.18
C SER A 429 -1.51 0.51 -11.17
N ILE A 430 -0.90 1.40 -11.97
CA ILE A 430 -1.43 2.72 -12.29
C ILE A 430 -1.72 2.77 -13.81
N PRO A 431 -2.97 2.99 -14.25
CA PRO A 431 -3.34 2.89 -15.66
C PRO A 431 -2.57 3.79 -16.63
N SER A 432 -2.19 5.00 -16.21
CA SER A 432 -1.49 5.97 -17.07
C SER A 432 -0.84 7.10 -16.28
N VAL A 433 0.07 7.83 -16.93
CA VAL A 433 0.66 9.07 -16.39
C VAL A 433 -0.42 10.12 -16.09
N ASP A 434 -1.47 10.18 -16.90
CA ASP A 434 -2.56 11.14 -16.66
C ASP A 434 -3.41 10.74 -15.45
N ARG A 435 -3.66 9.43 -15.23
CA ARG A 435 -4.28 8.95 -13.99
C ARG A 435 -3.41 9.30 -12.78
N LEU A 436 -2.09 9.12 -12.88
CA LEU A 436 -1.16 9.52 -11.81
C LEU A 436 -1.25 11.02 -11.51
N LYS A 437 -1.29 11.89 -12.51
CA LYS A 437 -1.46 13.34 -12.30
C LYS A 437 -2.78 13.65 -11.59
N GLU A 438 -3.87 12.96 -11.92
CA GLU A 438 -5.15 13.13 -11.22
C GLU A 438 -5.10 12.65 -9.76
N VAL A 439 -4.41 11.54 -9.48
CA VAL A 439 -4.13 11.09 -8.11
C VAL A 439 -3.33 12.16 -7.35
N GLN A 440 -2.23 12.66 -7.91
CA GLN A 440 -1.42 13.70 -7.27
C GLN A 440 -2.21 15.00 -7.04
N LYS A 441 -3.04 15.43 -8.00
CA LYS A 441 -3.95 16.58 -7.82
C LYS A 441 -4.98 16.32 -6.73
N ARG A 442 -5.52 15.11 -6.62
CA ARG A 442 -6.46 14.72 -5.55
C ARG A 442 -5.80 14.84 -4.18
N ILE A 443 -4.56 14.36 -4.03
CA ILE A 443 -3.76 14.53 -2.81
C ILE A 443 -3.58 16.03 -2.48
N ILE A 444 -3.18 16.85 -3.45
CA ILE A 444 -2.98 18.30 -3.25
C ILE A 444 -4.28 18.97 -2.79
N ARG A 445 -5.40 18.70 -3.46
CA ARG A 445 -6.71 19.27 -3.10
C ARG A 445 -7.13 18.88 -1.69
N MET A 446 -6.93 17.62 -1.30
CA MET A 446 -7.29 17.15 0.05
C MET A 446 -6.38 17.76 1.12
N ALA A 447 -5.07 17.83 0.88
CA ALA A 447 -4.13 18.47 1.79
C ALA A 447 -4.45 19.97 1.98
N GLN A 448 -4.80 20.67 0.90
CA GLN A 448 -5.25 22.07 0.95
C GLN A 448 -6.54 22.22 1.77
N LYS A 449 -7.53 21.33 1.57
CA LYS A 449 -8.77 21.32 2.37
C LYS A 449 -8.48 21.16 3.86
N LEU A 450 -7.51 20.31 4.22
CA LEU A 450 -7.12 20.03 5.60
C LEU A 450 -6.09 21.02 6.17
N ASN A 451 -5.62 21.98 5.37
CA ASN A 451 -4.53 22.90 5.73
C ASN A 451 -3.24 22.19 6.18
N ILE A 452 -2.91 21.09 5.51
CA ILE A 452 -1.67 20.32 5.73
C ILE A 452 -0.67 20.68 4.63
N PRO A 453 0.60 21.02 4.96
CA PRO A 453 1.60 21.36 3.96
C PRO A 453 1.90 20.16 3.05
N VAL A 454 2.00 20.44 1.75
CA VAL A 454 2.46 19.48 0.73
C VAL A 454 3.93 19.74 0.44
N CYS A 455 4.76 18.71 0.58
CA CYS A 455 6.21 18.76 0.40
C CYS A 455 6.63 17.90 -0.79
N ALA A 456 7.34 18.51 -1.74
CA ALA A 456 7.93 17.77 -2.86
C ALA A 456 9.23 17.07 -2.42
N THR A 457 9.16 15.76 -2.16
CA THR A 457 10.29 14.91 -1.75
C THR A 457 10.79 14.08 -2.93
N SER A 458 12.06 13.69 -2.92
CA SER A 458 12.59 12.91 -4.06
C SER A 458 12.51 11.40 -3.89
N ASP A 459 12.43 10.92 -2.64
CA ASP A 459 12.56 9.49 -2.34
C ASP A 459 13.85 8.92 -2.98
N ALA A 460 14.94 9.66 -2.77
CA ALA A 460 16.21 9.42 -3.45
C ALA A 460 16.95 8.22 -2.87
N HIS A 461 17.46 7.37 -3.75
CA HIS A 461 18.26 6.18 -3.38
C HIS A 461 19.70 6.24 -3.93
N TYR A 462 20.02 7.31 -4.66
CA TYR A 462 21.31 7.61 -5.25
C TYR A 462 21.47 9.11 -5.47
N CYS A 463 22.70 9.60 -5.58
CA CYS A 463 22.98 11.03 -5.72
C CYS A 463 22.89 11.52 -7.16
N THR A 464 23.32 10.72 -8.15
CA THR A 464 23.36 11.13 -9.55
C THR A 464 22.63 10.14 -10.46
N PRO A 465 22.09 10.58 -11.62
CA PRO A 465 21.34 9.71 -12.53
C PRO A 465 22.12 8.47 -13.00
N GLU A 466 23.43 8.59 -13.17
CA GLU A 466 24.28 7.49 -13.63
C GLU A 466 24.36 6.35 -12.62
N GLN A 467 24.14 6.64 -11.34
CA GLN A 467 24.16 5.64 -10.27
C GLN A 467 22.90 4.77 -10.24
N LYS A 468 21.86 5.11 -11.00
CA LYS A 468 20.64 4.29 -11.12
C LYS A 468 20.96 2.85 -11.51
N VAL A 469 21.94 2.64 -12.41
CA VAL A 469 22.32 1.29 -12.86
C VAL A 469 22.76 0.39 -11.71
N PHE A 470 23.39 0.95 -10.67
CA PHE A 470 23.81 0.17 -9.51
C PHE A 470 22.59 -0.27 -8.67
N ARG A 471 21.62 0.63 -8.47
CA ARG A 471 20.37 0.29 -7.78
C ARG A 471 19.57 -0.75 -8.56
N ASP A 472 19.49 -0.61 -9.88
CA ASP A 472 18.79 -1.58 -10.74
C ASP A 472 19.38 -2.99 -10.55
N VAL A 473 20.71 -3.13 -10.46
CA VAL A 473 21.37 -4.42 -10.17
C VAL A 473 21.02 -4.95 -8.78
N TYR A 474 21.00 -4.08 -7.75
CA TYR A 474 20.62 -4.48 -6.39
C TYR A 474 19.20 -5.02 -6.33
N ILE A 475 18.23 -4.27 -6.88
CA ILE A 475 16.82 -4.68 -6.90
C ILE A 475 16.63 -5.97 -7.71
N MET A 476 17.24 -6.09 -8.89
CA MET A 476 17.14 -7.30 -9.72
C MET A 476 17.71 -8.54 -9.01
N SER A 477 18.76 -8.37 -8.19
CA SER A 477 19.35 -9.48 -7.43
C SER A 477 18.46 -10.03 -6.31
N GLN A 478 17.46 -9.26 -5.87
CA GLN A 478 16.47 -9.74 -4.89
C GLN A 478 15.45 -10.73 -5.50
N GLY A 479 15.38 -10.82 -6.83
CA GLY A 479 14.43 -11.71 -7.53
C GLY A 479 12.97 -11.29 -7.40
N VAL A 480 12.73 -9.98 -7.24
CA VAL A 480 11.39 -9.35 -7.15
C VAL A 480 10.86 -8.96 -8.52
#